data_AF-A0A931SKR0-F1
#
_entry.id   AF-A0A931SKR0-F1
#
_cell.length_a   1.000
_cell.length_b   1.000
_cell.length_c   1.000
_cell.angle_alpha   90.00
_cell.angle_beta   90.00
_cell.angle_gamma   90.00
#
_symmetry.space_group_name_H-M   'P 1'
#
loop_
_entity.id
_entity.type
_entity.pdbx_description
1 polymer ?
#
loop_
_entity_poly.entity_id
_entity_poly.type
_entity_poly.pdbx_seq_one_letter_code
_entity_poly.pdbx_strand_id
1 'polypeptide(L)'
;MRGFTLIETLITTAILVTGLVAVAAVFSYSAGANVTTRQRTTAVALLSEKMEQFKSASLTGDAWREGGVLNPLFPAAGYFDYATIDNQGSVMTSAVNSSFPYVRVWRIEGGMPRKVTIAVYNRKSAFTGQSVELIRAATVKSSGVF
;
A
#
# COMPACT_ATOMS: atom_id res chain seq x y z
N MET A 1 46.69 -45.70 2.54
CA MET A 1 45.56 -45.06 1.85
C MET A 1 44.80 -44.15 2.83
N ARG A 2 45.33 -42.97 3.20
CA ARG A 2 44.66 -42.02 4.14
C ARG A 2 45.11 -40.57 3.92
N GLY A 3 45.09 -40.11 2.67
CA GLY A 3 45.53 -38.74 2.31
C GLY A 3 44.49 -37.89 1.58
N PHE A 4 43.32 -38.44 1.23
CA PHE A 4 42.36 -37.77 0.33
C PHE A 4 41.09 -37.26 1.02
N THR A 5 40.88 -37.56 2.30
CA THR A 5 39.60 -37.30 3.01
C THR A 5 39.45 -35.85 3.48
N LEU A 6 40.55 -35.15 3.78
CA LEU A 6 40.49 -33.78 4.30
C LEU A 6 40.20 -32.76 3.18
N ILE A 7 40.83 -32.94 2.01
CA ILE A 7 40.55 -32.10 0.84
C ILE A 7 39.13 -32.33 0.31
N GLU A 8 38.66 -33.58 0.31
CA GLU A 8 37.30 -33.94 -0.10
C GLU A 8 36.25 -33.30 0.83
N THR A 9 36.42 -33.43 2.15
CA THR A 9 35.50 -32.77 3.11
C THR A 9 35.55 -31.26 3.03
N LEU A 10 36.71 -30.66 2.73
CA LEU A 10 36.83 -29.22 2.48
C LEU A 10 36.06 -28.81 1.21
N ILE A 11 36.18 -29.57 0.12
CA ILE A 11 35.43 -29.31 -1.11
C ILE A 11 33.92 -29.50 -0.87
N THR A 12 33.50 -30.57 -0.19
CA THR A 12 32.09 -30.82 0.13
C THR A 12 31.50 -29.71 1.00
N THR A 13 32.19 -29.29 2.05
CA THR A 13 31.72 -28.20 2.92
C THR A 13 31.65 -26.87 2.18
N ALA A 14 32.61 -26.56 1.29
CA ALA A 14 32.55 -25.37 0.45
C ALA A 14 31.34 -25.37 -0.50
N ILE A 15 31.05 -26.52 -1.13
CA ILE A 15 29.87 -26.68 -1.98
C ILE A 15 28.57 -26.54 -1.17
N LEU A 16 28.49 -27.18 0.01
CA LEU A 16 27.32 -27.10 0.88
C LEU A 16 27.05 -25.67 1.37
N VAL A 17 28.08 -24.93 1.79
CA VAL A 17 27.93 -23.55 2.23
C VAL A 17 27.44 -22.67 1.07
N THR A 18 28.00 -22.85 -0.13
CA THR A 18 27.58 -22.10 -1.31
C THR A 18 26.12 -22.38 -1.65
N GLY A 19 25.70 -23.65 -1.62
CA GLY A 19 24.31 -24.05 -1.81
C GLY A 19 23.38 -23.44 -0.76
N LEU A 20 23.77 -23.46 0.51
CA LEU A 20 22.99 -22.89 1.61
C LEU A 20 22.79 -21.38 1.46
N VAL A 21 23.84 -20.65 1.09
CA VAL A 21 23.77 -19.20 0.85
C VAL A 21 22.82 -18.88 -0.31
N ALA A 22 22.88 -19.65 -1.40
CA ALA A 22 21.97 -19.47 -2.53
C ALA A 22 20.50 -19.67 -2.11
N VAL A 23 20.21 -20.72 -1.34
CA VAL A 23 18.86 -20.99 -0.81
C VAL A 23 18.38 -19.88 0.13
N ALA A 24 19.23 -19.42 1.04
CA ALA A 24 18.91 -18.32 1.95
C ALA A 24 18.60 -17.01 1.20
N ALA A 25 19.33 -16.73 0.11
CA ALA A 25 19.08 -15.56 -0.73
C ALA A 25 17.71 -15.65 -1.42
N VAL A 26 17.33 -16.82 -1.95
CA VAL A 26 16.01 -17.03 -2.55
C VAL A 26 14.89 -16.85 -1.52
N PHE A 27 15.01 -17.44 -0.32
CA PHE A 27 14.00 -17.25 0.73
C PHE A 27 13.85 -15.79 1.14
N SER A 28 14.97 -15.08 1.30
CA SER A 28 14.97 -13.65 1.65
C SER A 28 14.26 -12.83 0.58
N TYR A 29 14.54 -13.12 -0.70
CA TYR A 29 13.89 -12.48 -1.83
C TYR A 29 12.38 -12.78 -1.86
N SER A 30 11.99 -14.04 -1.72
CA SER A 30 10.58 -14.46 -1.70
C SER A 30 9.80 -13.82 -0.55
N ALA A 31 10.40 -13.73 0.64
CA ALA A 31 9.77 -13.07 1.79
C ALA A 31 9.53 -11.57 1.51
N GLY A 32 10.52 -10.86 0.97
CA GLY A 32 10.39 -9.45 0.60
C GLY A 32 9.36 -9.21 -0.51
N ALA A 33 9.36 -10.08 -1.53
CA ALA A 33 8.38 -10.04 -2.60
C ALA A 33 6.95 -10.25 -2.07
N ASN A 34 6.76 -11.23 -1.17
CA ASN A 34 5.45 -11.51 -0.58
C ASN A 34 4.91 -10.33 0.24
N VAL A 35 5.74 -9.68 1.06
CA VAL A 35 5.35 -8.48 1.82
C VAL A 35 4.91 -7.36 0.89
N THR A 36 5.66 -7.13 -0.19
CA THR A 36 5.34 -6.08 -1.18
C THR A 36 4.02 -6.37 -1.90
N THR A 37 3.82 -7.62 -2.32
CA THR A 37 2.57 -8.06 -2.96
C THR A 37 1.38 -7.88 -2.02
N ARG A 38 1.51 -8.32 -0.76
CA ARG A 38 0.47 -8.14 0.25
C ARG A 38 0.12 -6.67 0.45
N GLN A 39 1.13 -5.80 0.55
CA GLN A 39 0.90 -4.36 0.68
C GLN A 39 0.11 -3.79 -0.51
N ARG A 40 0.43 -4.19 -1.75
CA ARG A 40 -0.30 -3.76 -2.95
C ARG A 40 -1.73 -4.28 -2.96
N THR A 41 -1.96 -5.55 -2.63
CA THR A 41 -3.31 -6.13 -2.59
C THR A 41 -4.18 -5.41 -1.55
N THR A 42 -3.65 -5.14 -0.36
CA THR A 42 -4.35 -4.33 0.65
C THR A 42 -4.64 -2.93 0.14
N ALA A 43 -3.68 -2.27 -0.50
CA ALA A 43 -3.88 -0.92 -1.02
C ALA A 43 -4.96 -0.88 -2.13
N VAL A 44 -5.03 -1.90 -2.99
CA VAL A 44 -6.11 -2.06 -3.99
C VAL A 44 -7.46 -2.18 -3.30
N ALA A 45 -7.59 -3.02 -2.27
CA ALA A 45 -8.84 -3.18 -1.53
C ALA A 45 -9.29 -1.86 -0.88
N LEU A 46 -8.35 -1.18 -0.20
CA LEU A 46 -8.57 0.11 0.45
C LEU A 46 -8.97 1.21 -0.54
N LEU A 47 -8.37 1.22 -1.73
CA LEU A 47 -8.71 2.16 -2.80
C LEU A 47 -10.08 1.85 -3.38
N SER A 48 -10.38 0.58 -3.67
CA SER A 48 -11.65 0.16 -4.24
C SER A 48 -12.82 0.47 -3.32
N GLU A 49 -12.67 0.23 -2.02
CA GLU A 49 -13.67 0.58 -1.02
C GLU A 49 -13.93 2.09 -1.00
N LYS A 50 -12.88 2.93 -0.97
CA LYS A 50 -13.05 4.39 -1.01
C LYS A 50 -13.70 4.85 -2.32
N MET A 51 -13.32 4.24 -3.44
CA MET A 51 -13.93 4.51 -4.73
C MET A 51 -15.43 4.20 -4.72
N GLU A 52 -15.82 3.09 -4.09
CA GLU A 52 -17.21 2.70 -3.94
C GLU A 52 -18.00 3.64 -3.03
N GLN A 53 -17.38 4.15 -1.95
CA GLN A 53 -17.96 5.22 -1.13
C GLN A 53 -18.25 6.48 -1.97
N PHE A 54 -17.35 6.90 -2.86
CA PHE A 54 -17.59 8.04 -3.75
C PHE A 54 -18.68 7.78 -4.80
N LYS A 55 -18.72 6.56 -5.34
CA LYS A 55 -19.76 6.16 -6.30
C LYS A 55 -21.15 6.17 -5.67
N SER A 56 -21.29 5.65 -4.45
CA SER A 56 -22.54 5.62 -3.70
C SER A 56 -22.95 6.99 -3.15
N ALA A 57 -22.00 7.89 -2.88
CA ALA A 57 -22.30 9.23 -2.38
C ALA A 57 -23.03 10.11 -3.42
N SER A 58 -24.03 10.88 -2.97
CA SER A 58 -24.74 11.86 -3.80
C SER A 58 -23.80 12.97 -4.29
N LEU A 59 -23.90 13.38 -5.56
CA LEU A 59 -23.09 14.47 -6.12
C LEU A 59 -23.28 15.79 -5.37
N THR A 60 -24.46 16.02 -4.77
CA THR A 60 -24.78 17.25 -4.04
C THR A 60 -24.36 17.20 -2.57
N GLY A 61 -23.89 16.05 -2.09
CA GLY A 61 -23.48 15.86 -0.70
C GLY A 61 -22.07 16.36 -0.40
N ASP A 62 -21.77 16.52 0.90
CA ASP A 62 -20.47 16.97 1.40
C ASP A 62 -19.28 16.12 0.97
N ALA A 63 -19.52 14.84 0.66
CA ALA A 63 -18.50 13.93 0.14
C ALA A 63 -17.85 14.46 -1.14
N TRP A 64 -18.59 15.18 -1.99
CA TRP A 64 -18.09 15.73 -3.26
C TRP A 64 -17.63 17.20 -3.16
N ARG A 65 -17.42 17.72 -1.94
CA ARG A 65 -16.91 19.07 -1.74
C ARG A 65 -15.49 19.20 -2.28
N GLU A 66 -15.29 20.15 -3.19
CA GLU A 66 -14.01 20.44 -3.83
C GLU A 66 -12.91 20.71 -2.78
N GLY A 67 -11.71 20.17 -3.03
CA GLY A 67 -10.58 20.32 -2.12
C GLY A 67 -9.69 19.09 -2.06
N GLY A 68 -8.78 19.08 -1.09
CA GLY A 68 -7.88 17.96 -0.85
C GLY A 68 -6.53 18.06 -1.57
N VAL A 69 -5.57 17.26 -1.08
CA VAL A 69 -4.22 17.20 -1.62
C VAL A 69 -3.75 15.75 -1.66
N LEU A 70 -2.91 15.43 -2.64
CA LEU A 70 -2.34 14.10 -2.80
C LEU A 70 -0.94 14.05 -2.18
N ASN A 71 -0.83 14.60 -0.96
CA ASN A 71 0.40 14.61 -0.18
C ASN A 71 0.13 13.95 1.18
N PRO A 72 0.70 12.77 1.47
CA PRO A 72 0.49 12.07 2.73
C PRO A 72 1.20 12.70 3.93
N LEU A 73 2.19 13.57 3.70
CA LEU A 73 2.94 14.25 4.78
C LEU A 73 2.21 15.45 5.34
N PHE A 74 1.43 16.13 4.50
CA PHE A 74 0.65 17.30 4.85
C PHE A 74 -0.77 17.14 4.27
N PRO A 75 -1.54 16.16 4.77
CA PRO A 75 -2.86 15.89 4.23
C PRO A 75 -3.83 17.02 4.60
N ALA A 76 -4.73 17.34 3.68
CA ALA A 76 -5.75 18.36 3.91
C ALA A 76 -6.86 17.80 4.81
N ALA A 77 -7.27 18.55 5.84
CA ALA A 77 -8.29 18.13 6.79
C ALA A 77 -9.61 17.73 6.09
N GLY A 78 -10.14 16.56 6.43
CA GLY A 78 -11.33 16.00 5.78
C GLY A 78 -11.10 15.35 4.41
N TYR A 79 -9.85 15.33 3.92
CA TYR A 79 -9.44 14.73 2.66
C TYR A 79 -8.42 13.59 2.81
N PHE A 80 -8.33 13.03 4.01
CA PHE A 80 -7.51 11.87 4.29
C PHE A 80 -8.12 11.01 5.40
N ASP A 81 -7.71 9.75 5.41
CA ASP A 81 -7.91 8.85 6.54
C ASP A 81 -6.75 7.87 6.64
N TYR A 82 -6.43 7.49 7.86
CA TYR A 82 -5.55 6.36 8.15
C TYR A 82 -6.38 5.08 8.07
N ALA A 83 -5.84 4.04 7.43
CA ALA A 83 -6.58 2.82 7.18
C ALA A 83 -5.76 1.56 7.46
N THR A 84 -6.44 0.53 7.93
CA THR A 84 -5.91 -0.83 8.06
C THR A 84 -6.99 -1.83 7.72
N ILE A 85 -6.59 -3.07 7.42
CA ILE A 85 -7.51 -4.20 7.35
C ILE A 85 -7.28 -5.04 8.61
N ASP A 86 -8.35 -5.34 9.34
CA ASP A 86 -8.28 -6.17 10.54
C ASP A 86 -8.10 -7.67 10.21
N ASN A 87 -8.02 -8.50 11.24
CA ASN A 87 -7.89 -9.96 11.08
C ASN A 87 -9.15 -10.64 10.50
N GLN A 88 -10.28 -9.92 10.42
CA GLN A 88 -11.54 -10.38 9.85
C GLN A 88 -11.74 -9.89 8.41
N GLY A 89 -10.81 -9.10 7.87
CA GLY A 89 -10.91 -8.54 6.52
C GLY A 89 -11.72 -7.24 6.44
N SER A 90 -12.12 -6.66 7.56
CA SER A 90 -12.85 -5.40 7.61
C SER A 90 -11.90 -4.21 7.50
N VAL A 91 -12.31 -3.19 6.75
CA VAL A 91 -11.53 -1.94 6.66
C VAL A 91 -11.81 -1.08 7.89
N MET A 92 -10.78 -0.88 8.69
CA MET A 92 -10.80 0.08 9.79
C MET A 92 -10.19 1.38 9.33
N THR A 93 -10.89 2.49 9.60
CA THR A 93 -10.46 3.83 9.19
C THR A 93 -10.46 4.77 10.39
N SER A 94 -9.56 5.75 10.39
CA SER A 94 -9.50 6.77 11.43
C SER A 94 -8.88 8.05 10.87
N ALA A 95 -9.45 9.20 11.21
CA ALA A 95 -8.86 10.49 10.84
C ALA A 95 -7.63 10.86 11.72
N VAL A 96 -7.46 10.20 12.87
CA VAL A 96 -6.47 10.58 13.89
C VAL A 96 -5.52 9.46 14.27
N ASN A 97 -5.90 8.19 14.09
CA ASN A 97 -5.05 7.06 14.45
C ASN A 97 -3.93 6.86 13.42
N SER A 98 -2.85 7.60 13.62
CA SER A 98 -1.67 7.49 12.76
C SER A 98 -0.94 6.14 12.90
N SER A 99 -1.29 5.29 13.87
CA SER A 99 -0.64 3.97 14.02
C SER A 99 -0.98 3.01 12.87
N PHE A 100 -2.02 3.29 12.07
CA PHE A 100 -2.38 2.43 10.96
C PHE A 100 -1.34 2.50 9.84
N PRO A 101 -1.03 1.36 9.19
CA PRO A 101 0.08 1.24 8.24
C PRO A 101 -0.18 1.91 6.89
N TYR A 102 -1.43 2.29 6.60
CA TYR A 102 -1.79 2.97 5.35
C TYR A 102 -2.41 4.34 5.63
N VAL A 103 -2.14 5.27 4.72
CA VAL A 103 -2.85 6.55 4.64
C VAL A 103 -3.47 6.67 3.25
N ARG A 104 -4.75 6.99 3.23
CA ARG A 104 -5.48 7.35 2.02
C ARG A 104 -5.64 8.85 1.99
N VAL A 105 -5.31 9.45 0.86
CA VAL A 105 -5.55 10.87 0.60
C VAL A 105 -6.33 11.00 -0.69
N TRP A 106 -7.21 11.99 -0.75
CA TRP A 106 -7.98 12.27 -1.95
C TRP A 106 -7.99 13.75 -2.28
N ARG A 107 -8.19 14.02 -3.56
CA ARG A 107 -8.43 15.35 -4.10
C ARG A 107 -9.67 15.31 -4.95
N ILE A 108 -10.56 16.27 -4.74
CA ILE A 108 -11.77 16.48 -5.51
C ILE A 108 -11.58 17.77 -6.29
N GLU A 109 -11.53 17.62 -7.61
CA GLU A 109 -11.45 18.71 -8.56
C GLU A 109 -12.88 19.10 -8.96
N GLY A 110 -13.12 20.41 -8.91
CA GLY A 110 -14.38 21.01 -9.34
C GLY A 110 -14.65 20.88 -10.82
N GLY A 111 -15.90 21.19 -11.20
CA GLY A 111 -16.38 21.16 -12.58
C GLY A 111 -17.51 20.16 -12.81
N MET A 112 -18.03 20.17 -14.04
CA MET A 112 -19.00 19.19 -14.53
C MET A 112 -18.35 18.49 -15.74
N PRO A 113 -17.93 17.21 -15.61
CA PRO A 113 -18.08 16.32 -14.46
C PRO A 113 -17.13 16.63 -13.30
N ARG A 114 -17.54 16.26 -12.07
CA ARG A 114 -16.66 16.29 -10.89
C ARG A 114 -15.68 15.13 -10.95
N LYS A 115 -14.41 15.38 -10.63
CA LYS A 115 -13.35 14.36 -10.65
C LYS A 115 -12.77 14.17 -9.25
N VAL A 116 -12.70 12.93 -8.79
CA VAL A 116 -11.97 12.58 -7.55
C VAL A 116 -10.77 11.72 -7.89
N THR A 117 -9.62 12.07 -7.33
CA THR A 117 -8.39 11.28 -7.39
C THR A 117 -8.08 10.79 -5.99
N ILE A 118 -7.86 9.49 -5.83
CA ILE A 118 -7.56 8.83 -4.56
C ILE A 118 -6.18 8.18 -4.70
N ALA A 119 -5.33 8.36 -3.69
CA ALA A 119 -4.03 7.70 -3.60
C ALA A 119 -3.87 7.04 -2.23
N VAL A 120 -3.25 5.86 -2.22
CA VAL A 120 -2.97 5.08 -1.01
C VAL A 120 -1.47 4.94 -0.86
N TYR A 121 -0.96 5.28 0.32
CA TYR A 121 0.45 5.20 0.66
C TYR A 121 0.67 4.20 1.79
N ASN A 122 1.81 3.52 1.78
CA ASN A 122 2.30 2.90 3.00
C ASN A 122 2.95 3.97 3.89
N ARG A 123 2.78 3.83 5.20
CA ARG A 123 3.51 4.60 6.19
C ARG A 123 4.73 3.76 6.60
N LYS A 124 5.89 4.00 6.00
CA LYS A 124 7.13 3.45 6.60
C LYS A 124 7.40 4.14 7.93
N SER A 125 7.97 3.38 8.86
CA SER A 125 8.22 3.74 10.26
C SER A 125 8.69 5.18 10.47
N ALA A 126 8.32 5.76 11.61
CA ALA A 126 8.51 7.16 12.01
C ALA A 126 9.95 7.71 11.84
N PHE A 127 10.95 6.86 11.64
CA PHE A 127 12.35 7.21 11.51
C PHE A 127 12.79 7.76 10.15
N THR A 128 12.12 7.41 9.03
CA THR A 128 12.53 7.92 7.69
C THR A 128 11.53 8.87 7.07
N GLY A 129 10.30 8.96 7.62
CA GLY A 129 9.24 9.83 7.08
C GLY A 129 8.82 9.52 5.64
N GLN A 130 9.36 8.48 5.00
CA GLN A 130 9.11 8.19 3.60
C GLN A 130 7.81 7.39 3.44
N SER A 131 6.76 8.06 3.00
CA SER A 131 5.54 7.40 2.54
C SER A 131 5.73 6.97 1.09
N VAL A 132 5.52 5.70 0.75
CA VAL A 132 5.60 5.20 -0.63
C VAL A 132 4.20 5.07 -1.18
N GLU A 133 3.95 5.67 -2.34
CA GLU A 133 2.69 5.49 -3.07
C GLU A 133 2.57 4.04 -3.52
N LEU A 134 1.49 3.38 -3.13
CA LEU A 134 1.21 2.00 -3.51
C LEU A 134 0.30 1.93 -4.73
N ILE A 135 -0.72 2.80 -4.77
CA ILE A 135 -1.70 2.86 -5.85
C ILE A 135 -2.41 4.21 -5.88
N ARG A 136 -2.84 4.60 -7.08
CA ARG A 136 -3.66 5.77 -7.35
C ARG A 136 -4.70 5.46 -8.41
N ALA A 137 -5.89 6.04 -8.25
CA ALA A 137 -6.94 6.00 -9.26
C ALA A 137 -7.74 7.31 -9.25
N ALA A 138 -8.37 7.60 -10.37
CA ALA A 138 -9.31 8.71 -10.49
C ALA A 138 -10.65 8.22 -11.04
N THR A 139 -11.73 8.85 -10.61
CA THR A 139 -13.07 8.63 -11.19
C THR A 139 -13.77 9.97 -11.39
N VAL A 140 -14.72 9.96 -12.33
CA VAL A 140 -15.55 11.11 -12.67
C VAL A 140 -17.02 10.77 -12.43
N LYS A 141 -17.78 11.73 -11.94
CA LYS A 141 -19.23 11.61 -11.77
C LYS A 141 -19.90 12.87 -12.33
N SER A 142 -20.88 12.69 -13.21
CA SER A 142 -21.72 13.76 -13.74
C SER A 142 -23.13 13.67 -13.13
N SER A 143 -23.82 14.81 -13.03
CA SER A 143 -25.26 14.82 -12.82
C SER A 143 -25.90 14.45 -14.16
N GLY A 144 -26.41 13.23 -14.28
CA GLY A 144 -27.21 12.85 -15.44
C GLY A 144 -28.47 13.72 -15.49
N VAL A 145 -28.54 14.62 -16.46
CA VAL A 145 -29.81 15.19 -16.92
C VAL A 145 -30.17 14.38 -18.15
N PHE A 146 -31.18 13.53 -18.04
CA PHE A 146 -31.95 13.01 -19.17
C PHE A 146 -33.23 13.82 -19.26
#